data_AF-A0A1E1X483-F1
#
_entry.id   AF-A0A1E1X483-F1
#
_cell.length_a   1.000
_cell.length_b   1.000
_cell.length_c   1.000
_cell.angle_alpha   90.00
_cell.angle_beta   90.00
_cell.angle_gamma   90.00
#
_symmetry.space_group_name_H-M   'P 1'
#
loop_
_entity.id
_entity.type
_entity.pdbx_description
1 polymer ?
#
loop_
_entity_poly.entity_id
_entity_poly.type
_entity_poly.pdbx_seq_one_letter_code
_entity_poly.pdbx_strand_id
1 'polypeptide(L)'
;MSYHSSRWWAYCLIFAFACQLLLLVLPGAALEFQGRHLAHAPEGERSERHVENETCTFRGDPYTVDEFTKKAAVECYMYTNGLREEHQKKVCYKARYPKICLNCTDTENPNEADCHLPNITDTNSPLFQAFRTEAIGRLWANCVREAITCCQYMRYAPRRTDGVYCNRTWDGLTCYEDTDANRNVSKVCPRVLYIYSKPHCEYYSTRWCHENGSWYRLMNQQRTFYTSCAPKPW
;
A
#
# COMPACT_ATOMS: atom_id res chain seq x y z
N MET A 1 -2.61 -49.58 17.37
CA MET A 1 -2.58 -48.42 18.29
C MET A 1 -2.40 -47.17 17.43
N SER A 2 -3.42 -46.81 16.66
CA SER A 2 -4.51 -45.89 17.02
C SER A 2 -4.09 -44.42 16.84
N TYR A 3 -4.26 -43.95 15.61
CA TYR A 3 -4.35 -42.55 15.22
C TYR A 3 -5.63 -41.93 15.79
N HIS A 4 -5.55 -40.73 16.36
CA HIS A 4 -6.73 -39.90 16.62
C HIS A 4 -6.60 -38.56 15.88
N SER A 5 -7.43 -38.41 14.85
CA SER A 5 -7.69 -37.19 14.11
C SER A 5 -9.00 -36.58 14.64
N SER A 6 -8.93 -35.32 15.08
CA SER A 6 -10.06 -34.58 15.66
C SER A 6 -10.86 -33.87 14.57
N ARG A 7 -12.12 -34.27 14.38
CA ARG A 7 -13.07 -33.66 13.42
C ARG A 7 -13.91 -32.59 14.10
N TRP A 8 -13.66 -31.32 13.76
CA TRP A 8 -14.32 -30.11 14.30
C TRP A 8 -15.64 -29.71 13.60
N TRP A 9 -16.39 -30.67 13.02
CA TRP A 9 -17.55 -30.37 12.16
C TRP A 9 -18.92 -30.54 12.83
N ALA A 10 -18.99 -30.50 14.17
CA ALA A 10 -20.22 -30.82 14.91
C ALA A 10 -20.92 -29.63 15.63
N TYR A 11 -20.41 -28.40 15.50
CA TYR A 11 -20.96 -27.25 16.26
C TYR A 11 -21.77 -26.24 15.44
N CYS A 12 -22.21 -26.60 14.22
CA CYS A 12 -23.00 -25.71 13.35
C CYS A 12 -24.53 -25.93 13.37
N LEU A 13 -25.09 -26.70 14.31
CA LEU A 13 -26.53 -27.06 14.26
C LEU A 13 -27.28 -26.94 15.60
N ILE A 14 -26.95 -25.96 16.46
CA ILE A 14 -27.64 -25.76 17.76
C ILE A 14 -28.23 -24.35 17.97
N PHE A 15 -28.07 -23.38 17.04
CA PHE A 15 -28.57 -22.01 17.23
C PHE A 15 -29.82 -21.63 16.41
N ALA A 16 -30.69 -22.59 16.10
CA ALA A 16 -31.91 -22.35 15.28
C ALA A 16 -33.25 -22.61 15.99
N PHE A 17 -33.29 -22.94 17.29
CA PHE A 17 -34.54 -23.36 17.98
C PHE A 17 -34.79 -22.70 19.33
N ALA A 18 -34.59 -21.37 19.44
CA ALA A 18 -34.87 -20.63 20.68
C ALA A 18 -35.60 -19.30 20.46
N CYS A 19 -36.54 -19.23 19.51
CA CYS A 19 -37.32 -18.01 19.28
C CYS A 19 -38.80 -18.26 18.95
N GLN A 20 -39.42 -19.24 19.61
CA GLN A 20 -40.88 -19.44 19.57
C GLN A 20 -41.35 -20.07 20.88
N LEU A 21 -41.48 -19.26 21.94
CA LEU A 21 -42.35 -19.53 23.11
C LEU A 21 -42.14 -18.42 24.16
N LEU A 22 -42.78 -17.27 23.94
CA LEU A 22 -43.13 -16.32 25.00
C LEU A 22 -44.14 -15.31 24.45
N LEU A 23 -45.37 -15.78 24.28
CA LEU A 23 -46.56 -14.93 24.34
C LEU A 23 -47.25 -15.28 25.66
N LEU A 24 -47.56 -14.27 26.48
CA LEU A 24 -48.90 -14.01 27.03
C LEU A 24 -48.87 -12.80 28.00
N VAL A 25 -49.42 -11.69 27.52
CA VAL A 25 -50.48 -10.86 28.15
C VAL A 25 -50.22 -10.19 29.51
N LEU A 26 -50.23 -8.85 29.54
CA LEU A 26 -51.13 -8.05 30.39
C LEU A 26 -51.50 -6.70 29.71
N PRO A 27 -52.69 -6.13 29.99
CA PRO A 27 -53.36 -5.13 29.16
C PRO A 27 -53.27 -3.69 29.68
N GLY A 28 -53.43 -2.73 28.76
CA GLY A 28 -54.11 -1.45 29.02
C GLY A 28 -53.36 -0.40 29.85
N ALA A 29 -52.63 0.49 29.17
CA ALA A 29 -52.49 1.88 29.58
C ALA A 29 -52.14 2.73 28.35
N ALA A 30 -53.14 3.42 27.81
CA ALA A 30 -52.91 4.53 26.89
C ALA A 30 -52.37 5.71 27.72
N LEU A 31 -51.21 6.23 27.34
CA LEU A 31 -50.65 7.48 27.84
C LEU A 31 -50.20 8.31 26.64
N GLU A 32 -51.07 9.20 26.20
CA GLU A 32 -50.69 10.42 25.49
C GLU A 32 -49.82 11.25 26.43
N PHE A 33 -48.58 11.58 26.05
CA PHE A 33 -47.87 12.72 26.63
C PHE A 33 -46.90 13.34 25.62
N GLN A 34 -47.37 14.47 25.08
CA GLN A 34 -46.64 15.68 24.66
C GLN A 34 -45.29 15.54 23.95
N GLY A 35 -45.30 15.96 22.68
CA GLY A 35 -44.11 16.29 21.92
C GLY A 35 -43.21 17.28 22.66
N ARG A 36 -41.94 16.90 22.79
CA ARG A 36 -40.83 17.81 23.01
C ARG A 36 -40.02 17.87 21.72
N HIS A 37 -39.97 19.07 21.14
CA HIS A 37 -39.00 19.45 20.13
C HIS A 37 -37.60 19.08 20.60
N LEU A 38 -37.03 18.01 20.04
CA LEU A 38 -35.58 17.84 20.05
C LEU A 38 -35.05 18.71 18.92
N ALA A 39 -34.39 19.78 19.33
CA ALA A 39 -33.66 20.68 18.46
C ALA A 39 -32.81 19.87 17.48
N HIS A 40 -32.95 20.16 16.19
CA HIS A 40 -31.98 19.76 15.20
C HIS A 40 -30.60 20.23 15.66
N ALA A 41 -29.73 19.27 15.95
CA ALA A 41 -28.31 19.54 15.95
C ALA A 41 -27.97 20.08 14.55
N PRO A 42 -27.26 21.20 14.42
CA PRO A 42 -26.82 21.64 13.10
C PRO A 42 -25.95 20.53 12.54
N GLU A 43 -26.33 20.01 11.37
CA GLU A 43 -25.44 19.20 10.55
C GLU A 43 -24.13 19.97 10.44
N GLY A 44 -23.09 19.41 11.06
CA GLY A 44 -21.75 19.94 10.94
C GLY A 44 -21.42 19.94 9.46
N GLU A 45 -21.47 21.14 8.88
CA GLU A 45 -21.05 21.47 7.54
C GLU A 45 -19.61 20.98 7.41
N ARG A 46 -19.47 19.75 6.90
CA ARG A 46 -18.19 19.15 6.57
C ARG A 46 -17.66 20.00 5.44
N SER A 47 -16.88 21.02 5.81
CA SER A 47 -16.21 21.96 4.91
C SER A 47 -15.79 21.25 3.63
N GLU A 48 -16.57 21.46 2.56
CA GLU A 48 -16.30 21.00 1.20
C GLU A 48 -15.03 21.66 0.63
N ARG A 49 -14.39 22.57 1.39
CA ARG A 49 -13.14 23.27 1.04
C ARG A 49 -11.84 22.49 1.30
N HIS A 50 -11.89 21.25 1.78
CA HIS A 50 -10.68 20.43 2.04
C HIS A 50 -10.58 19.13 1.21
N VAL A 51 -11.35 19.00 0.13
CA VAL A 51 -11.29 17.81 -0.75
C VAL A 51 -10.37 18.03 -1.96
N GLU A 52 -9.93 19.25 -2.23
CA GLU A 52 -9.38 19.61 -3.55
C GLU A 52 -7.86 19.41 -3.72
N ASN A 53 -7.12 18.96 -2.70
CA ASN A 53 -5.67 18.70 -2.81
C ASN A 53 -5.23 17.44 -2.06
N GLU A 54 -5.99 16.34 -2.19
CA GLU A 54 -5.59 15.05 -1.60
C GLU A 54 -4.38 14.45 -2.34
N THR A 55 -3.20 14.91 -1.94
CA THR A 55 -1.91 14.43 -2.41
C THR A 55 -1.50 13.15 -1.69
N CYS A 56 -0.69 12.34 -2.36
CA CYS A 56 -0.03 11.18 -1.79
C CYS A 56 1.46 11.48 -1.63
N THR A 57 2.08 10.99 -0.57
CA THR A 57 3.49 11.29 -0.29
C THR A 57 4.39 10.13 -0.69
N PHE A 58 5.46 10.44 -1.42
CA PHE A 58 6.50 9.51 -1.81
C PHE A 58 7.80 9.95 -1.13
N ARG A 59 8.29 9.18 -0.14
CA ARG A 59 9.43 9.56 0.71
C ARG A 59 9.30 10.97 1.30
N GLY A 60 8.07 11.35 1.65
CA GLY A 60 7.71 12.65 2.20
C GLY A 60 7.42 13.76 1.20
N ASP A 61 7.72 13.56 -0.09
CA ASP A 61 7.44 14.55 -1.13
C ASP A 61 5.99 14.37 -1.63
N PRO A 62 5.19 15.44 -1.72
CA PRO A 62 3.79 15.35 -2.14
C PRO A 62 3.67 15.23 -3.66
N TYR A 63 2.72 14.41 -4.11
CA TYR A 63 2.39 14.21 -5.52
C TYR A 63 0.87 14.18 -5.70
N THR A 64 0.39 14.58 -6.88
CA THR A 64 -0.98 14.21 -7.28
C THR A 64 -1.10 12.69 -7.40
N VAL A 65 -2.32 12.16 -7.36
CA VAL A 65 -2.55 10.71 -7.41
C VAL A 65 -2.01 10.09 -8.72
N ASP A 66 -2.16 10.81 -9.83
CA ASP A 66 -1.65 10.38 -11.14
C ASP A 66 -0.12 10.37 -11.18
N GLU A 67 0.53 11.45 -10.74
CA GLU A 67 2.00 11.52 -10.66
C GLU A 67 2.56 10.46 -9.71
N PHE A 68 1.94 10.28 -8.55
CA PHE A 68 2.29 9.25 -7.58
C PHE A 68 2.25 7.86 -8.22
N THR A 69 1.14 7.54 -8.90
CA THR A 69 0.94 6.23 -9.52
C THR A 69 1.99 5.96 -10.59
N LYS A 70 2.25 6.95 -11.45
CA LYS A 70 3.25 6.83 -12.52
C LYS A 70 4.67 6.72 -11.95
N LYS A 71 5.01 7.51 -10.93
CA LYS A 71 6.31 7.44 -10.23
C LYS A 71 6.49 6.08 -9.54
N ALA A 72 5.47 5.59 -8.86
CA ALA A 72 5.48 4.25 -8.24
C ALA A 72 5.69 3.17 -9.29
N ALA A 73 5.03 3.25 -10.45
CA ALA A 73 5.21 2.28 -11.51
C ALA A 73 6.63 2.23 -12.08
N VAL A 74 7.27 3.40 -12.23
CA VAL A 74 8.68 3.51 -12.62
C VAL A 74 9.61 2.91 -11.56
N GLU A 75 9.47 3.29 -10.29
CA GLU A 75 10.35 2.79 -9.24
C GLU A 75 10.15 1.29 -8.97
N CYS A 76 8.91 0.81 -8.98
CA CYS A 76 8.62 -0.62 -8.91
C CYS A 76 9.29 -1.39 -10.06
N TYR A 77 9.36 -0.81 -11.26
CA TYR A 77 10.06 -1.42 -12.39
C TYR A 77 11.58 -1.49 -12.13
N MET A 78 12.18 -0.41 -11.59
CA MET A 78 13.60 -0.39 -11.18
C MET A 78 13.95 -1.53 -10.23
N TYR A 79 13.10 -1.78 -9.23
CA TYR A 79 13.33 -2.86 -8.27
C TYR A 79 13.00 -4.24 -8.85
N THR A 80 12.15 -4.30 -9.88
CA THR A 80 11.84 -5.55 -10.58
C THR A 80 12.96 -5.90 -11.55
N ASN A 81 14.13 -6.29 -11.03
CA ASN A 81 15.35 -6.55 -11.80
C ASN A 81 15.35 -7.94 -12.50
N GLY A 82 14.23 -8.34 -13.10
CA GLY A 82 13.97 -9.67 -13.66
C GLY A 82 13.76 -9.67 -15.18
N LEU A 83 14.56 -8.90 -15.90
CA LEU A 83 14.42 -8.67 -17.34
C LEU A 83 15.02 -9.79 -18.20
N ARG A 84 14.53 -9.91 -19.43
CA ARG A 84 15.17 -10.70 -20.49
C ARG A 84 16.54 -10.13 -20.84
N GLU A 85 17.45 -10.97 -21.33
CA GLU A 85 18.86 -10.61 -21.57
C GLU A 85 19.01 -9.44 -22.52
N GLU A 86 18.17 -9.34 -23.55
CA GLU A 86 18.18 -8.28 -24.53
C GLU A 86 17.96 -6.88 -23.93
N HIS A 87 17.26 -6.80 -22.78
CA HIS A 87 16.93 -5.55 -22.07
C HIS A 87 17.79 -5.31 -20.82
N GLN A 88 18.52 -6.31 -20.34
CA GLN A 88 19.36 -6.17 -19.15
C GLN A 88 20.39 -5.05 -19.37
N LYS A 89 20.50 -4.15 -18.39
CA LYS A 89 21.40 -2.98 -18.39
C LYS A 89 21.13 -1.94 -19.49
N LYS A 90 20.07 -2.09 -20.29
CA LYS A 90 19.68 -1.13 -21.33
C LYS A 90 18.46 -0.29 -20.94
N VAL A 91 17.80 -0.62 -19.83
CA VAL A 91 16.65 0.15 -19.37
C VAL A 91 17.10 1.45 -18.73
N CYS A 92 16.50 2.56 -19.15
CA CYS A 92 16.65 3.85 -18.50
C CYS A 92 15.30 4.50 -18.20
N TYR A 93 15.35 5.55 -17.37
CA TYR A 93 14.18 6.20 -16.81
C TYR A 93 14.31 7.70 -17.04
N LYS A 94 13.28 8.31 -17.63
CA LYS A 94 13.34 9.73 -17.96
C LYS A 94 13.00 10.56 -16.71
N ALA A 95 13.94 11.37 -16.21
CA ALA A 95 13.73 12.11 -14.95
C ALA A 95 12.56 13.10 -14.99
N ARG A 96 12.24 13.66 -16.18
CA ARG A 96 11.19 14.66 -16.37
C ARG A 96 9.79 14.06 -16.60
N TYR A 97 9.70 12.81 -17.06
CA TYR A 97 8.43 12.15 -17.38
C TYR A 97 8.47 10.69 -16.97
N PRO A 98 7.41 10.13 -16.39
CA PRO A 98 7.43 8.77 -15.85
C PRO A 98 7.28 7.74 -16.98
N LYS A 99 8.27 7.67 -17.87
CA LYS A 99 8.42 6.68 -18.93
C LYS A 99 9.60 5.78 -18.62
N ILE A 100 9.44 4.52 -19.01
CA ILE A 100 10.48 3.50 -18.93
C ILE A 100 10.90 3.21 -20.37
N CYS A 101 12.19 3.34 -20.65
CA CYS A 101 12.73 3.13 -21.98
C CYS A 101 13.51 1.81 -22.00
N LEU A 102 13.18 0.91 -22.94
CA LEU A 102 13.70 -0.47 -22.93
C LEU A 102 15.06 -0.63 -23.62
N ASN A 103 15.48 0.37 -24.39
CA ASN A 103 16.72 0.36 -25.14
C ASN A 103 17.36 1.75 -25.14
N CYS A 104 18.11 2.06 -24.08
CA CYS A 104 18.84 3.29 -23.96
C CYS A 104 20.31 3.05 -24.27
N THR A 105 20.75 3.57 -25.42
CA THR A 105 22.19 3.73 -25.71
C THR A 105 22.75 5.01 -25.09
N ASP A 106 21.89 6.02 -24.91
CA ASP A 106 22.17 7.28 -24.22
C ASP A 106 21.09 7.49 -23.14
N THR A 107 21.53 7.70 -21.90
CA THR A 107 20.64 7.93 -20.76
C THR A 107 20.10 9.36 -20.70
N GLU A 108 20.79 10.32 -21.31
CA GLU A 108 20.38 11.74 -21.32
C GLU A 108 19.28 11.97 -22.37
N ASN A 109 19.43 11.35 -23.54
CA ASN A 109 18.51 11.51 -24.67
C ASN A 109 18.08 10.16 -25.26
N PRO A 110 17.26 9.37 -24.54
CA PRO A 110 16.76 8.11 -25.07
C PRO A 110 15.83 8.36 -26.27
N ASN A 111 15.86 7.45 -27.24
CA ASN A 111 14.93 7.45 -28.36
C ASN A 111 13.50 7.29 -27.84
N GLU A 112 12.63 8.24 -28.17
CA GLU A 112 11.25 8.27 -27.66
C GLU A 112 10.42 7.07 -28.13
N ALA A 113 10.79 6.44 -29.26
CA ALA A 113 10.14 5.22 -29.74
C ALA A 113 10.35 4.01 -28.82
N ASP A 114 11.46 3.99 -28.08
CA ASP A 114 11.81 2.93 -27.13
C ASP A 114 11.22 3.20 -25.73
N CYS A 115 10.53 4.32 -25.54
CA CYS A 115 10.03 4.81 -24.26
C CYS A 115 8.51 4.62 -24.12
N HIS A 116 8.11 3.93 -23.06
CA HIS A 116 6.72 3.56 -22.84
C HIS A 116 6.20 4.12 -21.52
N LEU A 117 4.92 4.52 -21.51
CA LEU A 117 4.22 4.81 -20.26
C LEU A 117 3.91 3.49 -19.54
N PRO A 118 4.12 3.41 -18.23
CA PRO A 118 3.82 2.21 -17.48
C PRO A 118 2.33 1.96 -17.43
N ASN A 119 1.91 0.80 -17.93
CA ASN A 119 0.55 0.29 -17.78
C ASN A 119 0.58 -1.12 -17.20
N ILE A 120 0.14 -1.27 -15.96
CA ILE A 120 0.16 -2.55 -15.24
C ILE A 120 -1.02 -3.48 -15.58
N THR A 121 -2.00 -3.00 -16.35
CA THR A 121 -3.15 -3.81 -16.80
C THR A 121 -2.91 -4.43 -18.17
N ASP A 122 -1.99 -3.87 -18.95
CA ASP A 122 -1.64 -4.36 -20.28
C ASP A 122 -0.46 -5.34 -20.21
N THR A 123 -0.79 -6.64 -20.13
CA THR A 123 0.20 -7.73 -20.14
C THR A 123 0.86 -7.94 -21.50
N ASN A 124 0.33 -7.35 -22.58
CA ASN A 124 0.91 -7.40 -23.91
C ASN A 124 1.82 -6.20 -24.21
N SER A 125 1.89 -5.23 -23.30
CA SER A 125 2.76 -4.07 -23.44
C SER A 125 4.24 -4.47 -23.56
N PRO A 126 5.06 -3.69 -24.28
CA PRO A 126 6.51 -3.93 -24.34
C PRO A 126 7.16 -4.03 -22.96
N LEU A 127 6.72 -3.20 -22.00
CA LEU A 127 7.23 -3.21 -20.63
C LEU A 127 6.94 -4.52 -19.90
N PHE A 128 5.74 -5.08 -20.06
CA PHE A 128 5.40 -6.35 -19.43
C PHE A 128 6.12 -7.52 -20.11
N GLN A 129 6.24 -7.50 -21.43
CA GLN A 129 6.92 -8.53 -22.21
C GLN A 129 8.45 -8.52 -22.04
N ALA A 130 9.03 -7.39 -21.62
CA ALA A 130 10.45 -7.26 -21.32
C ALA A 130 10.91 -8.09 -20.11
N PHE A 131 9.98 -8.53 -19.24
CA PHE A 131 10.30 -9.44 -18.15
C PHE A 131 10.57 -10.86 -18.65
N ARG A 132 11.47 -11.57 -17.97
CA ARG A 132 11.87 -12.93 -18.34
C ARG A 132 10.73 -13.93 -18.25
N THR A 133 9.84 -13.72 -17.29
CA THR A 133 8.64 -14.54 -17.10
C THR A 133 7.46 -13.65 -16.74
N GLU A 134 6.25 -14.13 -17.03
CA GLU A 134 5.02 -13.46 -16.62
C GLU A 134 4.92 -13.29 -15.10
N ALA A 135 5.44 -14.25 -14.33
CA ALA A 135 5.46 -14.17 -12.86
C ALA A 135 6.22 -12.93 -12.36
N ILE A 136 7.32 -12.57 -13.01
CA ILE A 136 8.10 -11.36 -12.69
C ILE A 136 7.31 -10.10 -13.07
N GLY A 137 6.68 -10.08 -14.24
CA GLY A 137 5.80 -8.97 -14.63
C GLY A 137 4.63 -8.77 -13.65
N ARG A 138 4.10 -9.86 -13.10
CA ARG A 138 3.08 -9.81 -12.03
C ARG A 138 3.63 -9.28 -10.71
N LEU A 139 4.90 -9.53 -10.37
CA LEU A 139 5.54 -8.89 -9.20
C LEU A 139 5.64 -7.37 -9.37
N TRP A 140 6.03 -6.90 -10.56
CA TRP A 140 6.01 -5.46 -10.87
C TRP A 140 4.61 -4.88 -10.70
N ALA A 141 3.59 -5.46 -11.35
CA ALA A 141 2.21 -5.01 -11.25
C ALA A 141 1.70 -5.00 -9.80
N ASN A 142 2.08 -5.98 -8.98
CA ASN A 142 1.70 -6.04 -7.57
C ASN A 142 2.36 -4.94 -6.74
N CYS A 143 3.64 -4.64 -6.96
CA CYS A 143 4.31 -3.50 -6.31
C CYS A 143 3.56 -2.19 -6.58
N VAL A 144 3.13 -1.96 -7.83
CA VAL A 144 2.36 -0.76 -8.19
C VAL A 144 0.98 -0.75 -7.51
N ARG A 145 0.28 -1.89 -7.46
CA ARG A 145 -1.00 -1.99 -6.73
C ARG A 145 -0.84 -1.68 -5.25
N GLU A 146 0.20 -2.19 -4.60
CA GLU A 146 0.50 -1.90 -3.19
C GLU A 146 0.74 -0.40 -2.98
N ALA A 147 1.44 0.27 -3.91
CA ALA A 147 1.59 1.73 -3.89
C ALA A 147 0.25 2.47 -4.04
N ILE A 148 -0.60 2.07 -4.99
CA ILE A 148 -1.93 2.66 -5.19
C ILE A 148 -2.79 2.51 -3.93
N THR A 149 -2.81 1.31 -3.33
CA THR A 149 -3.51 1.07 -2.06
C THR A 149 -2.95 1.94 -0.93
N CYS A 150 -1.63 2.12 -0.86
CA CYS A 150 -1.01 3.03 0.09
C CYS A 150 -1.47 4.48 -0.11
N CYS A 151 -1.51 4.97 -1.35
CA CYS A 151 -2.00 6.30 -1.67
C CYS A 151 -3.49 6.46 -1.28
N GLN A 152 -4.33 5.46 -1.55
CA GLN A 152 -5.71 5.45 -1.06
C GLN A 152 -5.79 5.54 0.47
N TYR A 153 -4.97 4.76 1.18
CA TYR A 153 -4.87 4.84 2.64
C TYR A 153 -4.46 6.24 3.12
N MET A 154 -3.50 6.88 2.46
CA MET A 154 -3.08 8.23 2.82
C MET A 154 -4.21 9.25 2.73
N ARG A 155 -5.06 9.11 1.71
CA ARG A 155 -6.17 10.02 1.44
C ARG A 155 -7.35 9.81 2.38
N TYR A 156 -7.71 8.55 2.64
CA TYR A 156 -8.99 8.22 3.24
C TYR A 156 -8.91 7.77 4.70
N ALA A 157 -7.77 7.27 5.19
CA ALA A 157 -7.68 6.88 6.58
C ALA A 157 -7.65 8.12 7.50
N PRO A 158 -8.26 8.06 8.70
CA PRO A 158 -8.35 9.20 9.63
C PRO A 158 -7.00 9.87 9.82
N ARG A 159 -6.96 11.21 9.70
CA ARG A 159 -5.74 11.96 9.92
C ARG A 159 -5.42 11.92 11.41
N ARG A 160 -4.16 11.66 11.73
CA ARG A 160 -3.65 11.88 13.06
C ARG A 160 -3.65 13.39 13.36
N THR A 161 -4.04 13.78 14.56
CA THR A 161 -4.20 15.20 14.95
C THR A 161 -3.43 15.57 16.21
N ASP A 162 -2.89 14.58 16.92
CA ASP A 162 -2.28 14.73 18.23
C ASP A 162 -0.91 14.04 18.32
N GLY A 163 -0.08 14.60 19.21
CA GLY A 163 1.29 14.15 19.45
C GLY A 163 2.30 14.58 18.38
N VAL A 164 3.57 14.27 18.61
CA VAL A 164 4.63 14.40 17.61
C VAL A 164 4.80 13.06 16.93
N TYR A 165 4.68 13.05 15.60
CA TYR A 165 4.73 11.82 14.81
C TYR A 165 5.30 12.10 13.42
N CYS A 166 5.80 11.06 12.77
CA CYS A 166 6.17 11.08 11.36
C CYS A 166 4.97 10.72 10.51
N ASN A 167 4.70 11.53 9.47
CA ASN A 167 3.58 11.32 8.56
C ASN A 167 3.72 10.03 7.75
N ARG A 168 2.59 9.36 7.50
CA ARG A 168 2.45 8.25 6.56
C ARG A 168 3.04 8.58 5.18
N THR A 169 3.69 7.60 4.56
CA THR A 169 4.34 7.76 3.27
C THR A 169 4.62 6.44 2.57
N TRP A 170 4.75 6.47 1.25
CA TRP A 170 5.26 5.37 0.45
C TRP A 170 6.76 5.57 0.23
N ASP A 171 7.57 4.57 0.54
CA ASP A 171 9.02 4.71 0.45
C ASP A 171 9.63 4.25 -0.89
N GLY A 172 8.78 3.88 -1.85
CA GLY A 172 9.14 3.24 -3.12
C GLY A 172 8.80 1.76 -3.21
N LEU A 173 8.60 1.10 -2.07
CA LEU A 173 8.41 -0.35 -1.98
C LEU A 173 7.41 -0.78 -0.90
N THR A 174 7.27 -0.01 0.18
CA THR A 174 6.46 -0.33 1.35
C THR A 174 5.71 0.91 1.83
N CYS A 175 4.47 0.71 2.29
CA CYS A 175 3.65 1.74 2.91
C CYS A 175 3.95 1.86 4.40
N TYR A 176 4.25 3.08 4.85
CA TYR A 176 4.43 3.40 6.26
C TYR A 176 3.30 4.31 6.74
N GLU A 177 2.80 4.01 7.92
CA GLU A 177 1.71 4.74 8.58
C GLU A 177 2.24 5.87 9.44
N ASP A 178 1.34 6.70 9.98
CA ASP A 178 1.71 7.70 10.96
C ASP A 178 2.35 7.02 12.18
N THR A 179 3.58 7.40 12.52
CA THR A 179 4.38 6.70 13.53
C THR A 179 4.81 7.68 14.61
N ASP A 180 4.64 7.34 15.89
CA ASP A 180 5.06 8.21 16.99
C ASP A 180 6.52 8.62 16.89
N ALA A 181 6.82 9.83 17.34
CA ALA A 181 8.18 10.30 17.50
C ALA A 181 8.99 9.36 18.42
N ASN A 182 10.29 9.25 18.13
CA ASN A 182 11.22 8.37 18.84
C ASN A 182 10.88 6.87 18.78
N ARG A 183 10.24 6.41 17.69
CA ARG A 183 9.95 4.99 17.47
C ARG A 183 10.55 4.47 16.17
N ASN A 184 10.88 3.19 16.20
CA ASN A 184 11.18 2.40 15.01
C ASN A 184 9.93 1.63 14.60
N VAL A 185 9.65 1.62 13.30
CA VAL A 185 8.59 0.81 12.72
C VAL A 185 9.21 -0.18 11.73
N SER A 186 8.80 -1.43 11.85
CA SER A 186 9.23 -2.51 10.96
C SER A 186 8.06 -3.07 10.19
N LYS A 187 8.27 -3.39 8.92
CA LYS A 187 7.28 -3.97 8.01
C LYS A 187 7.90 -5.17 7.28
N VAL A 188 7.10 -6.17 6.93
CA VAL A 188 7.58 -7.34 6.18
C VAL A 188 8.17 -6.87 4.85
N CYS A 189 9.33 -7.42 4.47
CA CYS A 189 9.98 -7.08 3.22
C CYS A 189 9.08 -7.40 2.02
N PRO A 190 8.96 -6.50 1.03
CA PRO A 190 8.07 -6.68 -0.10
C PRO A 190 8.57 -7.79 -1.03
N ARG A 191 7.62 -8.54 -1.60
CA ARG A 191 7.91 -9.71 -2.45
C ARG A 191 8.74 -9.40 -3.68
N VAL A 192 8.68 -8.16 -4.19
CA VAL A 192 9.46 -7.71 -5.34
C VAL A 192 10.97 -7.75 -5.08
N LEU A 193 11.43 -7.84 -3.83
CA LEU A 193 12.85 -8.03 -3.51
C LEU A 193 13.31 -9.50 -3.61
N TYR A 194 12.37 -10.44 -3.75
CA TYR A 194 12.59 -11.89 -3.70
C TYR A 194 12.36 -12.58 -5.05
N ILE A 195 12.69 -11.90 -6.15
CA ILE A 195 12.44 -12.36 -7.52
C ILE A 195 13.15 -13.70 -7.82
N TYR A 196 14.37 -13.84 -7.30
CA TYR A 196 15.25 -14.98 -7.59
C TYR A 196 15.29 -16.03 -6.48
N SER A 197 14.83 -15.69 -5.28
CA SER A 197 14.85 -16.60 -4.14
C SER A 197 13.77 -16.21 -3.14
N LYS A 198 12.97 -17.21 -2.75
CA LYS A 198 11.99 -17.04 -1.68
C LYS A 198 12.71 -17.26 -0.34
N PRO A 199 12.58 -16.34 0.64
CA PRO A 199 13.20 -16.53 1.93
C PRO A 199 12.50 -17.65 2.72
N HIS A 200 13.25 -18.35 3.57
CA HIS A 200 12.68 -19.38 4.46
C HIS A 200 11.88 -18.77 5.62
N CYS A 201 12.26 -17.57 6.05
CA CYS A 201 11.62 -16.82 7.14
C CYS A 201 11.21 -15.43 6.66
N GLU A 202 10.33 -14.76 7.40
CA GLU A 202 10.06 -13.34 7.16
C GLU A 202 11.26 -12.49 7.55
N TYR A 203 11.58 -11.52 6.70
CA TYR A 203 12.51 -10.45 7.00
C TYR A 203 11.73 -9.13 7.02
N TYR A 204 12.31 -8.11 7.65
CA TYR A 204 11.62 -6.84 7.90
C TYR A 204 12.45 -5.65 7.45
N SER A 205 11.84 -4.73 6.71
CA SER A 205 12.37 -3.38 6.51
C SER A 205 12.09 -2.54 7.75
N THR A 206 12.95 -1.57 8.04
CA THR A 206 12.80 -0.71 9.23
C THR A 206 12.95 0.76 8.87
N ARG A 207 12.11 1.61 9.47
CA ARG A 207 12.25 3.08 9.49
C ARG A 207 12.30 3.60 10.90
N TRP A 208 13.04 4.70 11.07
CA TRP A 208 13.14 5.41 12.33
C TRP A 208 12.46 6.78 12.23
N CYS A 209 11.51 7.03 13.13
CA CYS A 209 10.92 8.33 13.36
C CYS A 209 11.66 9.04 14.51
N HIS A 210 12.28 10.19 14.23
CA HIS A 210 12.99 10.98 15.23
C HIS A 210 12.04 11.67 16.21
N GLU A 211 12.59 12.14 17.34
CA GLU A 211 11.87 12.88 18.38
C GLU A 211 11.14 14.13 17.87
N ASN A 212 11.66 14.74 16.80
CA ASN A 212 11.06 15.91 16.15
C ASN A 212 9.96 15.58 15.13
N GLY A 213 9.53 14.32 15.00
CA GLY A 213 8.51 13.90 14.03
C GLY A 213 9.00 13.85 12.57
N SER A 214 10.32 13.83 12.36
CA SER A 214 10.89 13.63 11.03
C SER A 214 11.38 12.20 10.82
N TRP A 215 11.11 11.64 9.65
CA TRP A 215 11.71 10.38 9.24
C TRP A 215 13.23 10.53 9.10
N TYR A 216 13.97 9.50 9.46
CA TYR A 216 15.42 9.43 9.21
C TYR A 216 15.74 9.70 7.73
N ARG A 217 16.72 10.57 7.49
CA ARG A 217 17.17 10.98 6.16
C ARG A 217 18.65 10.66 5.95
N LEU A 218 18.99 10.22 4.75
CA LEU A 218 20.35 10.08 4.26
C LEU A 218 20.49 10.93 3.00
N MET A 219 21.48 11.82 2.95
CA MET A 219 21.68 12.76 1.82
C MET A 219 20.37 13.52 1.47
N ASN A 220 19.70 14.07 2.48
CA ASN A 220 18.42 14.80 2.42
C ASN A 220 17.18 14.01 1.97
N GLN A 221 17.31 12.72 1.62
CA GLN A 221 16.18 11.87 1.25
C GLN A 221 15.77 10.98 2.42
N GLN A 222 14.45 10.81 2.62
CA GLN A 222 13.97 9.86 3.62
C GLN A 222 14.43 8.45 3.28
N ARG A 223 14.96 7.74 4.27
CA ARG A 223 15.63 6.45 4.08
C ARG A 223 14.90 5.36 4.84
N THR A 224 14.81 4.20 4.20
CA THR A 224 14.34 2.95 4.80
C THR A 224 15.44 1.92 4.72
N PHE A 225 15.60 1.16 5.80
CA PHE A 225 16.62 0.14 5.91
C PHE A 225 16.06 -1.20 5.46
N TYR A 226 16.51 -1.66 4.28
CA TYR A 226 16.17 -2.96 3.69
C TYR A 226 17.33 -3.98 3.82
N THR A 227 18.33 -3.72 4.65
CA THR A 227 19.56 -4.54 4.75
C THR A 227 19.29 -5.98 5.19
N SER A 228 18.24 -6.19 5.97
CA SER A 228 17.70 -7.50 6.39
C SER A 228 16.94 -8.22 5.28
N CYS A 229 16.49 -7.53 4.24
CA CYS A 229 15.64 -8.11 3.18
C CYS A 229 16.43 -8.91 2.13
N ALA A 230 17.76 -8.91 2.18
CA ALA A 230 18.56 -9.79 1.32
C ALA A 230 18.52 -11.24 1.87
N PRO A 231 18.28 -12.26 1.04
CA PRO A 231 18.48 -13.64 1.45
C PRO A 231 19.94 -13.80 1.87
N LYS A 232 20.18 -14.16 3.14
CA LYS A 232 21.54 -14.42 3.62
C LYS A 232 21.92 -15.85 3.20
N PRO A 233 23.08 -16.07 2.55
CA PRO A 233 23.63 -17.42 2.47
C PRO A 233 23.89 -17.89 3.90
N TRP A 234 23.43 -19.11 4.20
CA TRP A 234 23.66 -19.76 5.48
C TRP A 234 25.15 -20.06 5.68
#